data_AF-A0A7C2QPQ2-F1
#
_entry.id   AF-A0A7C2QPQ2-F1
#
_cell.length_a   1.000
_cell.length_b   1.000
_cell.length_c   1.000
_cell.angle_alpha   90.00
_cell.angle_beta   90.00
_cell.angle_gamma   90.00
#
_symmetry.space_group_name_H-M   'P 1'
#
loop_
_entity.id
_entity.type
_entity.pdbx_description
1 polymer ?
#
loop_
_entity_poly.entity_id
_entity_poly.type
_entity_poly.pdbx_seq_one_letter_code
_entity_poly.pdbx_strand_id
1 'polypeptide(L)'
;MLLGTGDLGRPVFLNPSSPPNTHGIIVDTTESGKSTLTRHLILEARDLGVSSWVIDPHGERSYARLYSRVLLLGADRINVLDTPGWKSSEFSSELARYIERVYGISGARFVLREILLKCLNRGSLSPLENLSEVPEVKRIYDDLAQIHEDSAPSVEELAASSICFTFPQMSSREFRSLAALLLLMLLQGYRRTLGESHR
;
A
#
# COMPACT_ATOMS: atom_id res chain seq x y z
N MET A 1 -19.59 14.53 -3.16
CA MET A 1 -19.22 14.05 -1.82
C MET A 1 -19.32 15.21 -0.86
N LEU A 2 -20.18 15.12 0.16
CA LEU A 2 -20.31 16.16 1.19
C LEU A 2 -19.07 16.09 2.10
N LEU A 3 -18.35 17.21 2.26
CA LEU A 3 -17.21 17.29 3.17
C LEU A 3 -17.64 17.78 4.57
N GLY A 4 -18.59 18.70 4.61
CA GLY A 4 -19.08 19.32 5.84
C GLY A 4 -19.78 20.65 5.57
N THR A 5 -19.76 21.55 6.55
CA THR A 5 -20.39 22.86 6.47
C THR A 5 -19.32 23.94 6.67
N GLY A 6 -19.28 24.93 5.78
CA GLY A 6 -18.39 26.09 5.92
C GLY A 6 -18.92 27.10 6.93
N ASP A 7 -18.10 28.10 7.27
CA ASP A 7 -18.35 29.09 8.32
C ASP A 7 -19.67 29.87 8.16
N LEU A 8 -20.17 29.96 6.93
CA LEU A 8 -21.43 30.63 6.60
C LEU A 8 -22.66 29.68 6.65
N GLY A 9 -22.53 28.49 7.25
CA GLY A 9 -23.59 27.49 7.30
C GLY A 9 -23.86 26.79 5.97
N ARG A 10 -23.02 26.98 4.95
CA ARG A 10 -23.21 26.41 3.62
C ARG A 10 -22.54 25.05 3.50
N PRO A 11 -23.19 24.03 2.90
CA PRO A 11 -22.55 22.74 2.68
C PRO A 11 -21.38 22.87 1.71
N VAL A 12 -20.26 22.22 2.03
CA VAL A 12 -19.05 22.16 1.21
C VAL A 12 -18.97 20.77 0.60
N PHE A 13 -18.83 20.71 -0.71
CA PHE A 13 -18.74 19.47 -1.46
C PHE A 13 -17.38 19.32 -2.12
N LEU A 14 -16.85 18.10 -2.08
CA LEU A 14 -15.72 17.68 -2.87
C LEU A 14 -16.20 16.94 -4.11
N ASN A 15 -15.64 17.28 -5.27
CA ASN A 15 -15.79 16.51 -6.50
C ASN A 15 -14.56 15.61 -6.68
N PRO A 16 -14.64 14.30 -6.35
CA PRO A 16 -13.50 13.39 -6.49
C PRO A 16 -13.05 13.23 -7.95
N SER A 17 -13.92 13.54 -8.91
CA SER A 17 -13.71 13.41 -10.35
C SER A 17 -13.19 14.69 -11.01
N SER A 18 -12.95 15.79 -10.28
CA SER A 18 -12.42 17.02 -10.88
C SER A 18 -10.89 16.94 -11.06
N PRO A 19 -10.37 17.07 -12.29
CA PRO A 19 -8.92 17.17 -12.54
C PRO A 19 -8.34 18.55 -12.15
N PRO A 20 -7.00 18.68 -12.00
CA PRO A 20 -6.02 17.61 -12.07
C PRO A 20 -5.62 17.14 -10.66
N ASN A 21 -5.60 15.83 -10.44
CA ASN A 21 -5.05 15.15 -9.26
C ASN A 21 -5.82 15.37 -7.93
N THR A 22 -6.80 14.52 -7.64
CA THR A 22 -7.42 14.41 -6.30
C THR A 22 -6.52 13.65 -5.31
N HIS A 23 -5.31 14.18 -5.08
CA HIS A 23 -4.53 13.83 -3.89
C HIS A 23 -4.90 14.80 -2.78
N GLY A 24 -5.53 14.28 -1.73
CA GLY A 24 -5.80 15.03 -0.51
C GLY A 24 -4.75 14.70 0.55
N ILE A 25 -4.28 15.72 1.26
CA ILE A 25 -3.49 15.53 2.49
C ILE A 25 -4.34 16.05 3.65
N ILE A 26 -4.65 15.17 4.60
CA ILE A 26 -5.31 15.53 5.86
C ILE A 26 -4.23 15.63 6.92
N VAL A 27 -3.93 16.86 7.36
CA VAL A 27 -2.93 17.13 8.40
C VAL A 27 -3.64 17.68 9.63
N ASP A 28 -3.35 17.11 10.78
CA ASP A 28 -3.90 17.58 12.05
C ASP A 28 -3.17 16.97 13.24
N THR A 29 -3.40 17.49 14.45
CA THR A 29 -2.87 16.95 15.70
C THR A 29 -3.54 15.63 16.09
N THR A 30 -2.91 14.85 16.99
CA THR A 30 -3.52 13.61 17.51
C THR A 30 -4.88 13.92 18.15
N GLU A 31 -5.86 13.03 17.97
CA GLU A 31 -7.23 13.15 18.53
C GLU A 31 -8.12 14.26 17.97
N SER A 32 -7.67 14.95 16.92
CA SER A 32 -8.42 16.04 16.28
C SER A 32 -9.60 15.60 15.39
N GLY A 33 -9.75 14.29 15.15
CA GLY A 33 -10.80 13.73 14.29
C GLY A 33 -10.37 13.32 12.87
N LYS A 34 -9.07 13.24 12.56
CA LYS A 34 -8.59 12.73 11.24
C LYS A 34 -9.26 11.42 10.83
N SER A 35 -9.24 10.42 11.70
CA SER A 35 -9.85 9.11 11.39
C SER A 35 -11.37 9.19 11.28
N THR A 36 -12.02 10.18 11.89
CA THR A 36 -13.45 10.44 11.70
C THR A 36 -13.72 11.03 10.32
N LEU A 37 -12.93 12.03 9.89
CA LEU A 37 -13.05 12.60 8.56
C LEU A 37 -12.76 11.57 7.46
N THR A 38 -11.70 10.77 7.60
CA THR A 38 -11.36 9.73 6.62
C THR A 38 -12.48 8.69 6.49
N ARG A 39 -13.08 8.26 7.60
CA ARG A 39 -14.23 7.34 7.57
C ARG A 39 -15.45 7.95 6.89
N HIS A 40 -15.73 9.24 7.14
CA HIS A 40 -16.79 9.98 6.44
C HIS A 40 -16.55 9.99 4.93
N LEU A 41 -15.33 10.32 4.48
CA LEU A 41 -14.97 10.30 3.06
C LEU A 41 -15.11 8.92 2.42
N ILE A 42 -14.75 7.86 3.14
CA ILE A 42 -14.90 6.47 2.68
C ILE A 42 -16.38 6.12 2.47
N LEU A 43 -17.24 6.50 3.41
CA LEU A 43 -18.69 6.24 3.33
C LEU A 43 -19.30 6.99 2.14
N GLU A 44 -18.98 8.28 1.99
CA GLU A 44 -19.44 9.06 0.84
C GLU A 44 -18.93 8.52 -0.50
N ALA A 45 -17.69 8.02 -0.55
CA ALA A 45 -17.12 7.41 -1.76
C ALA A 45 -17.88 6.13 -2.13
N ARG A 46 -18.19 5.31 -1.11
CA ARG A 46 -18.97 4.08 -1.27
C ARG A 46 -20.38 4.35 -1.79
N ASP A 47 -21.05 5.38 -1.30
CA ASP A 47 -22.38 5.77 -1.76
C ASP A 47 -22.38 6.23 -3.23
N LEU A 48 -21.22 6.70 -3.72
CA LEU A 48 -20.99 7.04 -5.13
C LEU A 48 -20.51 5.84 -5.98
N GLY A 49 -20.46 4.63 -5.42
CA GLY A 49 -20.00 3.42 -6.11
C GLY A 49 -18.48 3.36 -6.33
N VAL A 50 -17.70 4.19 -5.62
CA VAL A 50 -16.24 4.20 -5.73
C VAL A 50 -15.64 3.16 -4.78
N SER A 51 -14.83 2.25 -5.31
CA SER A 51 -14.06 1.30 -4.51
C SER A 51 -12.99 2.02 -3.69
N SER A 52 -12.84 1.65 -2.42
CA SER A 52 -11.89 2.28 -1.50
C SER A 52 -10.88 1.28 -0.95
N TRP A 53 -9.63 1.72 -0.82
CA TRP A 53 -8.55 0.97 -0.19
C TRP A 53 -8.09 1.72 1.05
N VAL A 54 -8.02 1.04 2.19
CA VAL A 54 -7.46 1.58 3.43
C VAL A 54 -6.25 0.76 3.83
N ILE A 55 -5.13 1.44 4.09
CA ILE A 55 -3.94 0.85 4.68
C ILE A 55 -3.82 1.43 6.08
N ASP A 56 -4.15 0.62 7.09
CA ASP A 56 -4.22 1.05 8.48
C ASP A 56 -3.09 0.40 9.31
N PRO A 57 -1.91 1.05 9.40
CA PRO A 57 -0.78 0.56 10.19
C PRO A 57 -1.04 0.52 11.70
N HIS A 58 -2.08 1.20 12.19
CA HIS A 58 -2.40 1.29 13.61
C HIS A 58 -3.50 0.31 14.05
N GLY A 59 -4.19 -0.32 13.10
CA GLY A 59 -5.22 -1.32 13.39
C GLY A 59 -6.44 -0.72 14.11
N GLU A 60 -6.82 0.51 13.78
CA GLU A 60 -8.07 1.11 14.23
C GLU A 60 -9.26 0.26 13.77
N ARG A 61 -9.89 -0.43 14.73
CA ARG A 61 -11.09 -1.27 14.48
C ARG A 61 -12.23 -0.53 13.79
N SER A 62 -12.24 0.81 13.87
CA SER A 62 -13.22 1.69 13.25
C SER A 62 -13.17 1.60 11.72
N TYR A 63 -11.99 1.45 11.10
CA TYR A 63 -11.87 1.27 9.65
C TYR A 63 -12.32 -0.12 9.24
N ALA A 64 -11.83 -1.18 9.90
CA ALA A 64 -12.16 -2.57 9.55
C ALA A 64 -13.68 -2.82 9.50
N ARG A 65 -14.47 -2.18 10.38
CA ARG A 65 -15.94 -2.27 10.40
C ARG A 65 -16.65 -1.72 9.16
N LEU A 66 -15.98 -0.88 8.37
CA LEU A 66 -16.56 -0.30 7.15
C LEU A 66 -16.46 -1.25 5.95
N TYR A 67 -15.67 -2.31 6.06
CA TYR A 67 -15.30 -3.19 4.96
C TYR A 67 -15.77 -4.62 5.21
N SER A 68 -16.29 -5.27 4.16
CA SER A 68 -16.58 -6.71 4.19
C SER A 68 -15.33 -7.57 4.03
N ARG A 69 -14.29 -7.01 3.39
CA ARG A 69 -13.00 -7.66 3.18
C ARG A 69 -11.92 -6.92 3.96
N VAL A 70 -11.30 -7.63 4.90
CA VAL A 70 -10.18 -7.14 5.70
C VAL A 70 -9.05 -8.15 5.58
N LEU A 71 -7.85 -7.68 5.22
CA LEU A 71 -6.64 -8.50 5.20
C LEU A 71 -5.71 -8.10 6.35
N LEU A 72 -5.25 -9.08 7.10
CA LEU A 72 -4.24 -8.96 8.13
C LEU A 72 -2.88 -9.34 7.55
N LEU A 73 -2.13 -8.38 7.02
CA LEU A 73 -0.85 -8.66 6.37
C LEU A 73 0.16 -9.24 7.36
N GLY A 74 0.72 -10.41 7.03
CA GLY A 74 1.52 -11.24 7.94
C GLY A 74 0.81 -12.53 8.35
N ALA A 75 -0.53 -12.52 8.39
CA ALA A 75 -1.36 -13.74 8.42
C ALA A 75 -1.89 -14.06 7.02
N ASP A 76 -2.46 -13.06 6.35
CA ASP A 76 -2.82 -13.10 4.94
C ASP A 76 -1.62 -12.73 4.05
N ARG A 77 -1.67 -13.19 2.79
CA ARG A 77 -0.66 -12.94 1.76
C ARG A 77 -1.29 -12.32 0.52
N ILE A 78 -0.46 -11.65 -0.28
CA ILE A 78 -0.79 -11.09 -1.59
C ILE A 78 0.34 -11.40 -2.56
N ASN A 79 0.08 -11.42 -3.86
CA ASN A 79 1.18 -11.57 -4.82
C ASN A 79 1.86 -10.21 -5.07
N VAL A 80 2.93 -9.91 -4.31
CA VAL A 80 3.71 -8.66 -4.47
C VAL A 80 4.66 -8.65 -5.67
N LEU A 81 4.83 -9.79 -6.35
CA LEU A 81 5.68 -9.90 -7.54
C LEU A 81 4.88 -9.70 -8.83
N ASP A 82 3.55 -9.82 -8.77
CA ASP A 82 2.66 -9.36 -9.83
C ASP A 82 2.54 -7.84 -9.78
N THR A 83 3.23 -7.18 -10.72
CA THR A 83 3.52 -5.74 -10.69
C THR A 83 2.93 -5.02 -11.92
N PRO A 84 1.60 -5.03 -12.10
CA PRO A 84 0.96 -4.46 -13.27
C PRO A 84 1.31 -2.98 -13.42
N GLY A 85 1.51 -2.53 -14.66
CA GLY A 85 1.82 -1.12 -14.97
C GLY A 85 3.23 -0.66 -14.59
N TRP A 86 4.08 -1.57 -14.08
CA TRP A 86 5.50 -1.33 -13.87
C TRP A 86 6.36 -2.14 -14.82
N LYS A 87 7.51 -1.58 -15.22
CA LYS A 87 8.61 -2.39 -15.74
C LYS A 87 9.35 -3.00 -14.56
N SER A 88 9.77 -4.27 -14.64
CA SER A 88 10.46 -4.96 -13.55
C SER A 88 11.71 -4.21 -13.05
N SER A 89 12.43 -3.54 -13.95
CA SER A 89 13.60 -2.72 -13.61
C SER A 89 13.25 -1.41 -12.89
N GLU A 90 12.10 -0.81 -13.20
CA GLU A 90 11.59 0.39 -12.53
C GLU A 90 11.09 0.03 -11.12
N PHE A 91 10.25 -1.01 -11.02
CA PHE A 91 9.71 -1.49 -9.75
C PHE A 91 10.83 -1.92 -8.79
N SER A 92 11.81 -2.71 -9.27
CA SER A 92 12.94 -3.14 -8.43
C SER A 92 13.79 -1.96 -7.95
N SER A 93 13.97 -0.93 -8.78
CA SER A 93 14.72 0.28 -8.41
C SER A 93 13.99 1.08 -7.33
N GLU A 94 12.69 1.28 -7.48
CA GLU A 94 11.88 1.98 -6.47
C GLU A 94 11.77 1.18 -5.17
N LEU A 95 11.51 -0.13 -5.25
CA LEU A 95 11.43 -0.98 -4.07
C LEU A 95 12.77 -1.03 -3.32
N ALA A 96 13.90 -1.13 -4.02
CA ALA A 96 15.23 -1.07 -3.41
C ALA A 96 15.47 0.25 -2.66
N ARG A 97 15.05 1.38 -3.24
CA ARG A 97 15.13 2.70 -2.59
C ARG A 97 14.31 2.76 -1.30
N TYR A 98 13.11 2.19 -1.31
CA TYR A 98 12.26 2.12 -0.11
C TYR A 98 12.82 1.19 0.95
N ILE A 99 13.28 -0.01 0.57
CA ILE A 99 13.91 -0.96 1.50
C ILE A 99 15.14 -0.34 2.16
N GLU A 100 16.04 0.28 1.40
CA GLU A 100 17.21 0.99 1.95
C GLU A 100 16.79 2.01 3.02
N ARG A 101 15.73 2.80 2.77
CA ARG A 101 15.23 3.81 3.70
C ARG A 101 14.53 3.21 4.92
N VAL A 102 13.75 2.16 4.75
CA VAL A 102 12.98 1.51 5.82
C VAL A 102 13.90 0.78 6.79
N TYR A 103 14.89 0.05 6.27
CA TYR A 103 15.80 -0.76 7.08
C TYR A 103 17.11 -0.03 7.44
N GLY A 104 17.35 1.17 6.89
CA GLY A 104 18.52 1.98 7.20
C GLY A 104 19.85 1.44 6.65
N ILE A 105 19.81 0.65 5.57
CA ILE A 105 20.97 -0.07 5.02
C ILE A 105 21.65 0.77 3.93
N SER A 106 22.37 1.81 4.35
CA SER A 106 22.99 2.78 3.43
C SER A 106 23.92 2.14 2.40
N GLY A 107 23.75 2.48 1.12
CA GLY A 107 24.63 2.03 0.03
C GLY A 107 24.26 0.67 -0.58
N ALA A 108 23.27 -0.02 -0.02
CA ALA A 108 22.84 -1.33 -0.53
C ALA A 108 21.90 -1.24 -1.75
N ARG A 109 21.44 -0.04 -2.13
CA ARG A 109 20.40 0.14 -3.18
C ARG A 109 20.71 -0.57 -4.49
N PHE A 110 21.93 -0.46 -5.00
CA PHE A 110 22.30 -1.09 -6.27
C PHE A 110 22.21 -2.61 -6.19
N VAL A 111 22.76 -3.20 -5.12
CA VAL A 111 22.75 -4.65 -4.88
C VAL A 111 21.32 -5.14 -4.69
N LEU A 112 20.53 -4.46 -3.86
CA LEU A 112 19.11 -4.77 -3.63
C LEU A 112 18.31 -4.73 -4.94
N ARG A 113 18.52 -3.71 -5.77
CA ARG A 113 17.84 -3.59 -7.08
C ARG A 113 18.11 -4.81 -7.96
N GLU A 114 19.37 -5.24 -8.07
CA GLU A 114 19.74 -6.39 -8.91
C GLU A 114 19.13 -7.70 -8.38
N ILE A 115 19.09 -7.89 -7.06
CA ILE A 115 18.49 -9.08 -6.45
C ILE A 115 16.96 -9.07 -6.64
N LEU A 116 16.31 -7.94 -6.39
CA LEU A 116 14.86 -7.79 -6.55
C LEU A 116 14.44 -7.94 -8.02
N LEU A 117 15.24 -7.43 -8.96
CA LEU A 117 15.00 -7.64 -10.39
C LEU A 117 15.03 -9.13 -10.75
N LYS A 118 15.98 -9.89 -10.19
CA LYS A 118 16.00 -11.35 -10.36
C LYS A 118 14.75 -12.01 -9.75
N CYS A 119 14.26 -11.52 -8.61
CA CYS A 119 13.04 -12.04 -7.98
C CYS A 119 11.82 -11.84 -8.89
N LEU A 120 11.64 -10.62 -9.41
CA LEU A 120 10.55 -10.28 -10.34
C LEU A 120 10.62 -11.10 -11.63
N ASN A 121 11.80 -11.23 -12.24
CA ASN A 121 11.96 -11.98 -13.48
C ASN A 121 11.72 -13.49 -13.30
N ARG A 122 11.94 -14.03 -12.09
CA ARG A 122 11.66 -15.42 -11.76
C ARG A 122 10.24 -15.65 -11.22
N GLY A 123 9.53 -14.59 -10.84
CA GLY A 123 8.30 -14.68 -10.08
C GLY A 123 8.48 -15.41 -8.75
N SER A 124 9.59 -15.19 -8.06
CA SER A 124 9.90 -15.88 -6.79
C SER A 124 10.89 -15.08 -5.94
N LEU A 125 10.75 -15.13 -4.61
CA LEU A 125 11.71 -14.53 -3.66
C LEU A 125 13.00 -15.35 -3.47
N SER A 126 13.14 -16.51 -4.13
CA SER A 126 14.33 -17.36 -3.98
C SER A 126 15.68 -16.65 -4.18
N PRO A 127 15.86 -15.63 -5.05
CA PRO A 127 17.13 -14.90 -5.12
C PRO A 127 17.48 -14.14 -3.83
N LEU A 128 16.50 -13.65 -3.07
CA LEU A 128 16.71 -13.06 -1.74
C LEU A 128 16.97 -14.15 -0.70
N GLU A 129 16.19 -15.24 -0.73
CA GLU A 129 16.35 -16.38 0.18
C GLU A 129 17.77 -16.96 0.14
N ASN A 130 18.33 -17.11 -1.06
CA ASN A 130 19.69 -17.62 -1.27
C ASN A 130 20.79 -16.72 -0.65
N LEU A 131 20.46 -15.49 -0.28
CA LEU A 131 21.36 -14.53 0.36
C LEU A 131 20.98 -14.26 1.83
N SER A 132 20.08 -15.05 2.40
CA SER A 132 19.60 -14.94 3.79
C SER A 132 20.65 -15.29 4.86
N GLU A 133 21.87 -15.66 4.46
CA GLU A 133 23.01 -15.74 5.39
C GLU A 133 23.46 -14.34 5.85
N VAL A 134 23.21 -13.30 5.04
CA VAL A 134 23.45 -11.90 5.42
C VAL A 134 22.28 -11.42 6.30
N PRO A 135 22.50 -11.03 7.57
CA PRO A 135 21.41 -10.71 8.51
C PRO A 135 20.42 -9.66 8.01
N GLU A 136 20.91 -8.62 7.34
CA GLU A 136 20.08 -7.55 6.78
C GLU A 136 19.19 -8.06 5.65
N VAL A 137 19.74 -8.90 4.78
CA VAL A 137 19.00 -9.51 3.66
C VAL A 137 17.99 -10.53 4.18
N LYS A 138 18.35 -11.31 5.21
CA LYS A 138 17.45 -12.23 5.89
C LYS A 138 16.21 -11.51 6.41
N ARG A 139 16.41 -10.39 7.10
CA ARG A 139 15.29 -9.61 7.66
C ARG A 139 14.35 -9.10 6.56
N ILE A 140 14.90 -8.63 5.45
CA ILE A 140 14.11 -8.20 4.28
C ILE A 140 13.34 -9.38 3.68
N TYR A 141 14.00 -10.54 3.52
CA TYR A 141 13.39 -11.76 3.01
C TYR A 141 12.24 -12.22 3.91
N ASP A 142 12.47 -12.33 5.23
CA ASP A 142 11.49 -12.78 6.21
C ASP A 142 10.25 -11.88 6.22
N ASP A 143 10.44 -10.56 6.10
CA ASP A 143 9.33 -9.60 6.02
C ASP A 143 8.59 -9.69 4.67
N LEU A 144 9.30 -9.84 3.54
CA LEU A 144 8.67 -10.03 2.22
C LEU A 144 7.91 -11.36 2.12
N ALA A 145 8.47 -12.45 2.63
CA ALA A 145 7.83 -13.76 2.68
C ALA A 145 6.59 -13.78 3.59
N GLN A 146 6.52 -12.87 4.57
CA GLN A 146 5.32 -12.64 5.36
C GLN A 146 4.23 -11.85 4.64
N ILE A 147 4.53 -11.20 3.51
CA ILE A 147 3.55 -10.44 2.71
C ILE A 147 3.19 -11.21 1.45
N HIS A 148 4.15 -11.98 0.91
CA HIS A 148 4.09 -12.58 -0.41
C HIS A 148 3.75 -14.07 -0.41
N GLU A 149 2.91 -14.46 -1.36
CA GLU A 149 2.77 -15.84 -1.81
C GLU A 149 2.40 -15.83 -3.31
N ASP A 150 2.93 -16.78 -4.09
CA ASP A 150 2.75 -16.82 -5.55
C ASP A 150 1.29 -17.05 -5.96
N SER A 151 0.57 -17.86 -5.19
CA SER A 151 -0.84 -18.22 -5.41
C SER A 151 -1.82 -17.22 -4.78
N ALA A 152 -1.32 -16.23 -4.03
CA ALA A 152 -2.16 -15.25 -3.37
C ALA A 152 -2.74 -14.24 -4.38
N PRO A 153 -3.85 -13.56 -4.02
CA PRO A 153 -4.49 -12.61 -4.92
C PRO A 153 -3.55 -11.52 -5.42
N SER A 154 -3.67 -11.18 -6.70
CA SER A 154 -2.97 -10.04 -7.30
C SER A 154 -3.58 -8.70 -6.87
N VAL A 155 -2.86 -7.61 -7.10
CA VAL A 155 -3.42 -6.27 -6.86
C VAL A 155 -4.66 -6.01 -7.72
N GLU A 156 -4.74 -6.56 -8.93
CA GLU A 156 -5.89 -6.42 -9.83
C GLU A 156 -7.15 -7.08 -9.25
N GLU A 157 -7.00 -8.31 -8.74
CA GLU A 157 -8.09 -9.03 -8.06
C GLU A 157 -8.53 -8.34 -6.77
N LEU A 158 -7.58 -7.78 -6.01
CA LEU A 158 -7.88 -7.02 -4.81
C LEU A 158 -8.62 -5.72 -5.16
N ALA A 159 -8.24 -5.06 -6.27
CA ALA A 159 -8.74 -3.75 -6.65
C ALA A 159 -10.20 -3.77 -7.12
N ALA A 160 -10.70 -4.95 -7.50
CA ALA A 160 -12.11 -5.17 -7.83
C ALA A 160 -13.06 -4.99 -6.63
N SER A 161 -12.54 -4.83 -5.40
CA SER A 161 -13.33 -4.71 -4.18
C SER A 161 -12.81 -3.61 -3.25
N SER A 162 -13.71 -3.05 -2.43
CA SER A 162 -13.30 -2.22 -1.30
C SER A 162 -12.64 -3.09 -0.23
N ILE A 163 -11.45 -2.69 0.22
CA ILE A 163 -10.62 -3.52 1.12
C ILE A 163 -9.92 -2.68 2.19
N CYS A 164 -9.77 -3.28 3.37
CA CYS A 164 -8.97 -2.72 4.46
C CYS A 164 -7.78 -3.64 4.77
N PHE A 165 -6.57 -3.10 4.73
CA PHE A 165 -5.35 -3.76 5.15
C PHE A 165 -5.00 -3.33 6.57
N THR A 166 -4.80 -4.32 7.42
CA THR A 166 -4.39 -4.15 8.82
C THR A 166 -3.13 -4.98 9.09
N PHE A 167 -2.54 -4.78 10.26
CA PHE A 167 -1.26 -5.40 10.62
C PHE A 167 -1.32 -6.01 12.02
N PRO A 168 -0.57 -7.10 12.28
CA PRO A 168 -0.45 -7.67 13.61
C PRO A 168 0.01 -6.63 14.62
N GLN A 169 -0.56 -6.62 15.83
CA GLN A 169 -0.21 -5.63 16.86
C GLN A 169 1.29 -5.63 17.19
N MET A 170 1.90 -6.82 17.19
CA MET A 170 3.32 -7.04 17.51
C MET A 170 4.25 -6.97 16.29
N SER A 171 3.79 -6.50 15.12
CA SER A 171 4.65 -6.36 13.94
C SER A 171 5.66 -5.21 14.09
N SER A 172 6.85 -5.38 13.52
CA SER A 172 7.88 -4.33 13.51
C SER A 172 7.42 -3.08 12.75
N ARG A 173 8.06 -1.93 13.03
CA ARG A 173 7.79 -0.69 12.29
C ARG A 173 8.20 -0.83 10.83
N GLU A 174 9.30 -1.52 10.59
CA GLU A 174 9.89 -1.78 9.29
C GLU A 174 8.96 -2.62 8.43
N PHE A 175 8.44 -3.73 8.97
CA PHE A 175 7.46 -4.58 8.31
C PHE A 175 6.22 -3.77 7.87
N ARG A 176 5.60 -3.01 8.80
CA ARG A 176 4.43 -2.18 8.48
C ARG A 176 4.73 -1.14 7.40
N SER A 177 5.91 -0.53 7.46
CA SER A 177 6.32 0.49 6.49
C SER A 177 6.58 -0.12 5.11
N LEU A 178 7.29 -1.25 5.05
CA LEU A 178 7.55 -1.97 3.80
C LEU A 178 6.24 -2.43 3.15
N ALA A 179 5.36 -3.07 3.92
CA ALA A 179 4.09 -3.56 3.43
C ALA A 179 3.17 -2.44 2.94
N ALA A 180 3.06 -1.33 3.69
CA ALA A 180 2.29 -0.18 3.26
C ALA A 180 2.84 0.44 1.96
N LEU A 181 4.17 0.56 1.84
CA LEU A 181 4.81 1.09 0.63
C LEU A 181 4.60 0.16 -0.57
N LEU A 182 4.73 -1.17 -0.38
CA LEU A 182 4.45 -2.16 -1.43
C LEU A 182 3.01 -2.05 -1.93
N LEU A 183 2.02 -2.01 -1.02
CA LEU A 183 0.62 -1.83 -1.40
C LEU A 183 0.39 -0.56 -2.21
N LEU A 184 0.99 0.57 -1.80
CA LEU A 184 0.89 1.83 -2.53
C LEU A 184 1.54 1.76 -3.92
N MET A 185 2.70 1.11 -4.04
CA MET A 185 3.38 0.92 -5.32
C MET A 185 2.56 0.02 -6.26
N LEU A 186 2.02 -1.08 -5.75
CA LEU A 186 1.18 -2.00 -6.53
C LEU A 186 -0.08 -1.29 -7.01
N LEU A 187 -0.76 -0.55 -6.13
CA LEU A 187 -1.95 0.23 -6.48
C LEU A 187 -1.62 1.32 -7.51
N GLN A 188 -0.49 2.01 -7.36
CA GLN A 188 -0.01 2.97 -8.36
C GLN A 188 0.20 2.30 -9.72
N GLY A 189 0.80 1.11 -9.72
CA GLY A 189 1.01 0.31 -10.93
C GLY A 189 -0.29 -0.03 -11.62
N TYR A 190 -1.24 -0.59 -10.88
CA TYR A 190 -2.57 -0.89 -11.37
C TYR A 190 -3.27 0.36 -11.95
N ARG A 191 -3.19 1.51 -11.28
CA ARG A 191 -3.78 2.76 -11.82
C ARG A 191 -3.14 3.20 -13.14
N ARG A 192 -1.84 2.95 -13.33
CA ARG A 192 -1.17 3.21 -14.62
C ARG A 192 -1.74 2.34 -15.74
N THR A 193 -2.10 1.08 -15.48
CA THR A 193 -2.70 0.21 -16.51
C THR A 193 -4.09 0.69 -16.93
N LEU A 194 -4.83 1.35 -16.04
CA LEU A 194 -6.11 1.99 -16.33
C LEU A 194 -5.98 3.32 -17.12
N GLY A 195 -4.76 3.75 -17.47
CA GLY A 195 -4.54 5.00 -18.18
C GLY A 195 -4.61 6.24 -17.29
N GLU A 196 -4.74 6.07 -15.97
CA GLU A 196 -4.65 7.14 -14.97
C GLU A 196 -3.17 7.51 -14.73
N SER A 197 -2.50 7.95 -15.79
CA SER A 197 -1.15 8.49 -15.70
C SER A 197 -1.24 9.94 -15.24
N HIS A 198 -0.68 10.25 -14.07
CA HIS A 198 -0.45 11.62 -13.63
C HIS A 198 0.37 12.36 -14.70
N ARG A 199 -0.30 13.23 -15.46
CA ARG A 199 0.32 14.34 -16.18
C ARG A 199 0.32 15.57 -15.30
#